data_AF-A0A086ZMW8-F1
#
_entry.id   AF-A0A086ZMW8-F1
#
_cell.length_a   1.000
_cell.length_b   1.000
_cell.length_c   1.000
_cell.angle_alpha   90.00
_cell.angle_beta   90.00
_cell.angle_gamma   90.00
#
_symmetry.space_group_name_H-M   'P 1'
#
loop_
_entity.id
_entity.type
_entity.pdbx_description
1 polymer ?
#
loop_
_entity_poly.entity_id
_entity_poly.type
_entity_poly.pdbx_seq_one_letter_code
_entity_poly.pdbx_strand_id
1 'polypeptide(L)'
;VYIPHWGKWCWTGADGKLQGNTPGKIGWQNPAAFYQVSSKNVNKVGQGMFSYIQPSRLSVDGSREDAINIFVNTALSYLGSPYRWDYALWPGGGSDCAGLVISSMESVGMQTPYNAYDHRFQAWQDHDANNMWNDPRIMKVAVADRRRGDLVFYPGHVAIYLGNDTIINAYPPHVEYDSIWRWSVRGIGRLFI
;
A
#
# COMPACT_ATOMS: atom_id res chain seq x y z
N VAL A 1 8.89 12.96 4.73
CA VAL A 1 9.40 11.60 5.08
C VAL A 1 9.26 11.42 6.59
N TYR A 2 9.22 10.20 7.14
CA TYR A 2 9.20 10.05 8.59
C TYR A 2 10.63 10.06 9.13
N ILE A 3 10.89 10.91 10.12
CA ILE A 3 12.20 11.02 10.77
C ILE A 3 12.08 10.72 12.28
N PRO A 4 13.11 10.10 12.89
CA PRO A 4 13.15 9.94 14.33
C PRO A 4 13.40 11.30 14.98
N HIS A 5 12.54 11.69 15.92
CA HIS A 5 12.65 12.91 16.71
C HIS A 5 12.19 12.63 18.16
N TRP A 6 13.11 12.72 19.12
CA TRP A 6 12.88 12.45 20.54
C TRP A 6 12.17 11.13 20.85
N GLY A 7 12.63 10.03 20.24
CA GLY A 7 12.06 8.69 20.45
C GLY A 7 10.70 8.46 19.78
N LYS A 8 10.27 9.38 18.91
CA LYS A 8 9.01 9.30 18.15
C LYS A 8 9.30 9.46 16.66
N TRP A 9 8.40 8.98 15.81
CA TRP A 9 8.49 9.17 14.37
C TRP A 9 7.56 10.31 13.97
N CYS A 10 8.17 11.40 13.51
CA CYS A 10 7.45 12.60 13.12
C CYS A 10 7.39 12.72 11.60
N TRP A 11 6.31 13.30 11.11
CA TRP A 11 6.12 13.52 9.69
C TRP A 11 6.85 14.80 9.25
N THR A 12 7.65 14.69 8.19
CA THR A 12 8.23 15.84 7.50
C THR A 12 7.63 16.02 6.11
N GLY A 13 7.54 17.27 5.68
CA GLY A 13 7.29 17.60 4.29
C GLY A 13 8.41 17.12 3.36
N ALA A 14 8.27 17.35 2.07
CA ALA A 14 9.32 17.06 1.08
C ALA A 14 10.61 17.87 1.32
N ASP A 15 10.51 18.99 2.05
CA ASP A 15 11.62 19.87 2.44
C ASP A 15 12.36 19.39 3.71
N GLY A 16 11.98 18.24 4.28
CA GLY A 16 12.58 17.71 5.49
C GLY A 16 12.21 18.47 6.77
N LYS A 17 11.39 19.53 6.69
CA LYS A 17 10.91 20.25 7.86
C LYS A 17 9.78 19.48 8.53
N LEU A 18 9.81 19.44 9.86
CA LEU A 18 8.72 18.87 10.65
C LEU A 18 7.44 19.64 10.36
N GLN A 19 6.43 18.94 9.88
CA GLN A 19 5.12 19.53 9.65
C GLN A 19 4.18 19.06 10.77
N GLY A 20 3.97 19.94 11.75
CA GLY A 20 3.23 19.67 12.97
C GLY A 20 4.10 19.04 14.06
N ASN A 21 4.10 19.62 15.26
CA ASN A 21 4.81 19.07 16.42
C ASN A 21 4.19 17.76 16.97
N THR A 22 3.14 17.25 16.34
CA THR A 22 2.48 16.01 16.75
C THR A 22 3.09 14.81 16.01
N PRO A 23 3.55 13.78 16.73
CA PRO A 23 4.08 12.56 16.13
C PRO A 23 3.10 11.93 15.14
N GLY A 24 3.63 11.38 14.04
CA GLY A 24 2.86 10.54 13.13
C GLY A 24 2.75 9.10 13.63
N LYS A 25 3.75 8.65 14.40
CA LYS A 25 3.80 7.33 15.01
C LYS A 25 4.62 7.31 16.31
N ILE A 26 4.19 6.51 17.28
CA ILE A 26 4.92 6.10 18.49
C ILE A 26 4.88 4.57 18.62
N GLY A 27 5.86 3.96 19.29
CA GLY A 27 5.95 2.51 19.43
C GLY A 27 6.53 1.82 18.18
N TRP A 28 5.94 0.69 17.77
CA TRP A 28 6.41 -0.07 16.60
C TRP A 28 6.45 0.80 15.34
N GLN A 29 7.48 0.58 14.55
CA GLN A 29 7.69 1.16 13.23
C GLN A 29 8.63 0.21 12.45
N ASN A 30 8.49 0.19 11.13
CA ASN A 30 9.42 -0.54 10.26
C ASN A 30 10.86 0.01 10.41
N PRO A 31 11.90 -0.82 10.22
CA PRO A 31 13.27 -0.31 10.11
C PRO A 31 13.39 0.77 9.03
N ALA A 32 14.28 1.76 9.23
CA ALA A 32 14.34 2.99 8.43
C ALA A 32 14.55 2.78 6.92
N ALA A 33 15.11 1.64 6.51
CA ALA A 33 15.32 1.28 5.10
C ALA A 33 14.01 0.91 4.37
N PHE A 34 12.91 0.68 5.09
CA PHE A 34 11.63 0.28 4.53
C PHE A 34 10.58 1.38 4.70
N TYR A 35 9.47 1.26 3.98
CA TYR A 35 8.39 2.23 4.08
C TYR A 35 7.87 2.36 5.51
N GLN A 36 7.66 3.59 5.95
CA GLN A 36 7.23 3.90 7.30
C GLN A 36 5.71 4.07 7.33
N VAL A 37 5.05 3.68 8.42
CA VAL A 37 3.60 3.88 8.64
C VAL A 37 3.31 5.08 9.54
N SER A 38 2.06 5.57 9.52
CA SER A 38 1.65 6.74 10.31
C SER A 38 0.16 6.93 10.41
N SER A 39 -0.25 7.61 11.47
CA SER A 39 -1.59 8.17 11.67
C SER A 39 -1.94 9.37 10.80
N LYS A 40 -0.95 9.96 10.11
CA LYS A 40 -1.15 11.07 9.18
C LYS A 40 -1.41 10.53 7.77
N ASN A 41 -2.21 11.25 7.00
CA ASN A 41 -2.40 10.96 5.58
C ASN A 41 -1.10 11.13 4.80
N VAL A 42 -1.01 10.43 3.68
CA VAL A 42 0.03 10.68 2.67
C VAL A 42 -0.17 12.04 2.01
N ASN A 43 0.87 12.51 1.33
CA ASN A 43 0.80 13.71 0.51
C ASN A 43 -0.19 13.56 -0.63
N LYS A 44 -1.07 14.55 -0.77
CA LYS A 44 -1.91 14.68 -1.95
C LYS A 44 -1.05 15.08 -3.15
N VAL A 45 -1.21 14.37 -4.26
CA VAL A 45 -0.57 14.67 -5.54
C VAL A 45 -1.65 15.00 -6.57
N GLY A 46 -1.40 16.01 -7.40
CA GLY A 46 -2.29 16.40 -8.49
C GLY A 46 -3.65 16.95 -8.05
N GLN A 47 -4.63 16.84 -8.95
CA GLN A 47 -5.98 17.41 -8.79
C GLN A 47 -7.06 16.49 -9.36
N GLY A 48 -8.34 16.80 -9.07
CA GLY A 48 -9.48 16.02 -9.55
C GLY A 48 -9.62 14.65 -8.88
N MET A 49 -10.36 13.74 -9.50
CA MET A 49 -10.64 12.41 -8.91
C MET A 49 -9.37 11.57 -8.71
N PHE A 50 -8.37 11.72 -9.58
CA PHE A 50 -7.08 11.04 -9.47
C PHE A 50 -6.14 11.67 -8.43
N SER A 51 -6.61 12.67 -7.69
CA SER A 51 -5.94 13.14 -6.46
C SER A 51 -6.54 12.54 -5.19
N TYR A 52 -7.34 11.48 -5.35
CA TYR A 52 -7.88 10.69 -4.25
C TYR A 52 -6.73 10.14 -3.40
N ILE A 53 -6.94 10.20 -2.08
CA ILE A 53 -6.12 9.54 -1.09
C ILE A 53 -7.06 8.72 -0.21
N GLN A 54 -6.69 7.49 0.09
CA GLN A 54 -7.34 6.73 1.14
C GLN A 54 -6.81 7.23 2.50
N PRO A 55 -7.63 7.86 3.36
CA PRO A 55 -7.12 8.43 4.60
C PRO A 55 -6.55 7.36 5.51
N SER A 56 -5.47 7.72 6.23
CA SER A 56 -4.92 6.85 7.25
C SER A 56 -5.92 6.63 8.37
N ARG A 57 -6.06 5.38 8.79
CA ARG A 57 -6.91 4.96 9.92
C ARG A 57 -6.06 4.45 11.10
N LEU A 58 -4.74 4.46 10.97
CA LEU A 58 -3.83 3.98 11.99
C LEU A 58 -3.80 4.98 13.16
N SER A 59 -3.93 4.50 14.39
CA SER A 59 -3.69 5.36 15.56
C SER A 59 -2.21 5.70 15.69
N VAL A 60 -1.88 6.81 16.37
CA VAL A 60 -0.48 7.21 16.56
C VAL A 60 0.33 6.13 17.29
N ASP A 61 -0.29 5.32 18.14
CA ASP A 61 0.30 4.23 18.91
C ASP A 61 0.02 2.82 18.35
N GLY A 62 -0.61 2.74 17.17
CA GLY A 62 -1.08 1.48 16.60
C GLY A 62 0.01 0.43 16.45
N SER A 63 -0.30 -0.82 16.72
CA SER A 63 0.63 -1.94 16.60
C SER A 63 0.90 -2.32 15.15
N ARG A 64 1.87 -3.23 14.95
CA ARG A 64 2.09 -3.88 13.64
C ARG A 64 0.85 -4.60 13.14
N GLU A 65 0.12 -5.24 14.04
CA GLU A 65 -1.09 -5.99 13.72
C GLU A 65 -2.24 -5.05 13.34
N ASP A 66 -2.37 -3.90 14.00
CA ASP A 66 -3.35 -2.88 13.62
C ASP A 66 -3.11 -2.37 12.20
N ALA A 67 -1.85 -2.11 11.84
CA ALA A 67 -1.49 -1.69 10.49
C ALA A 67 -1.84 -2.76 9.44
N ILE A 68 -1.50 -4.04 9.69
CA ILE A 68 -1.86 -5.15 8.80
C ILE A 68 -3.39 -5.26 8.66
N ASN A 69 -4.14 -5.16 9.75
CA ASN A 69 -5.59 -5.25 9.73
C ASN A 69 -6.23 -4.09 8.99
N ILE A 70 -5.76 -2.86 9.17
CA ILE A 70 -6.25 -1.68 8.44
C ILE A 70 -5.94 -1.82 6.94
N PHE A 71 -4.73 -2.21 6.58
CA PHE A 71 -4.30 -2.44 5.20
C PHE A 71 -5.20 -3.47 4.50
N VAL A 72 -5.37 -4.64 5.11
CA VAL A 72 -6.21 -5.71 4.55
C VAL A 72 -7.69 -5.32 4.53
N ASN A 73 -8.23 -4.71 5.59
CA ASN A 73 -9.63 -4.30 5.64
C ASN A 73 -9.94 -3.20 4.62
N THR A 74 -8.97 -2.33 4.32
CA THR A 74 -9.08 -1.41 3.20
C THR A 74 -9.20 -2.18 1.89
N ALA A 75 -8.30 -3.13 1.58
CA ALA A 75 -8.42 -3.92 0.37
C ALA A 75 -9.78 -4.63 0.27
N LEU A 76 -10.24 -5.25 1.35
CA LEU A 76 -11.55 -5.93 1.42
C LEU A 76 -12.72 -4.99 1.16
N SER A 77 -12.62 -3.71 1.55
CA SER A 77 -13.66 -2.72 1.23
C SER A 77 -13.84 -2.47 -0.27
N TYR A 78 -12.86 -2.86 -1.09
CA TYR A 78 -12.95 -2.77 -2.55
C TYR A 78 -13.63 -3.96 -3.21
N LEU A 79 -13.96 -5.06 -2.50
CA LEU A 79 -14.59 -6.22 -3.12
C LEU A 79 -15.80 -5.83 -4.00
N GLY A 80 -15.82 -6.30 -5.24
CA GLY A 80 -16.83 -5.92 -6.25
C GLY A 80 -16.58 -4.59 -6.96
N SER A 81 -15.57 -3.81 -6.58
CA SER A 81 -15.21 -2.56 -7.28
C SER A 81 -14.74 -2.87 -8.70
N PRO A 82 -15.13 -2.08 -9.71
CA PRO A 82 -14.82 -2.38 -11.10
C PRO A 82 -13.31 -2.31 -11.36
N TYR A 83 -12.81 -3.24 -12.16
CA TYR A 83 -11.46 -3.14 -12.69
C TYR A 83 -11.36 -1.97 -13.67
N ARG A 84 -10.38 -1.10 -13.46
CA ARG A 84 -10.05 0.00 -14.37
C ARG A 84 -8.53 0.16 -14.43
N TRP A 85 -7.97 -0.05 -15.61
CA TRP A 85 -6.55 0.12 -15.87
C TRP A 85 -6.10 1.55 -15.50
N ASP A 86 -4.99 1.67 -14.77
CA ASP A 86 -4.39 2.89 -14.25
C ASP A 86 -5.26 3.67 -13.23
N TYR A 87 -6.17 2.98 -12.52
CA TYR A 87 -7.02 3.60 -11.50
C TYR A 87 -6.61 3.15 -10.09
N ALA A 88 -6.58 4.12 -9.17
CA ALA A 88 -6.46 3.91 -7.73
C ALA A 88 -7.46 4.83 -7.01
N LEU A 89 -8.76 4.69 -7.32
CA LEU A 89 -9.83 5.53 -6.78
C LEU A 89 -10.45 4.90 -5.52
N TRP A 90 -11.47 5.54 -4.94
CA TRP A 90 -12.20 5.02 -3.77
C TRP A 90 -12.92 3.69 -4.06
N PRO A 91 -13.35 2.94 -3.01
CA PRO A 91 -14.17 1.74 -3.18
C PRO A 91 -15.40 2.00 -4.07
N GLY A 92 -15.57 1.21 -5.13
CA GLY A 92 -16.60 1.37 -6.15
C GLY A 92 -16.27 2.36 -7.28
N GLY A 93 -15.27 3.24 -7.11
CA GLY A 93 -14.82 4.19 -8.14
C GLY A 93 -13.97 3.54 -9.24
N GLY A 94 -13.30 2.44 -8.90
CA GLY A 94 -12.53 1.60 -9.81
C GLY A 94 -11.05 1.54 -9.46
N SER A 95 -10.46 0.37 -9.70
CA SER A 95 -9.06 0.12 -9.36
C SER A 95 -8.45 -0.94 -10.26
N ASP A 96 -7.15 -0.85 -10.55
CA ASP A 96 -6.38 -2.00 -11.01
C ASP A 96 -5.58 -2.63 -9.86
N CYS A 97 -4.77 -3.62 -10.21
CA CYS A 97 -4.04 -4.42 -9.23
C CYS A 97 -3.08 -3.59 -8.36
N ALA A 98 -2.38 -2.62 -8.96
CA ALA A 98 -1.48 -1.74 -8.24
C ALA A 98 -2.27 -0.67 -7.46
N GLY A 99 -3.32 -0.12 -8.05
CA GLY A 99 -4.19 0.86 -7.39
C GLY A 99 -4.81 0.34 -6.10
N LEU A 100 -5.20 -0.94 -6.06
CA LEU A 100 -5.73 -1.58 -4.86
C LEU A 100 -4.67 -1.60 -3.73
N VAL A 101 -3.41 -1.88 -4.10
CA VAL A 101 -2.29 -1.87 -3.16
C VAL A 101 -1.96 -0.45 -2.72
N ILE A 102 -1.96 0.54 -3.63
CA ILE A 102 -1.73 1.96 -3.33
C ILE A 102 -2.72 2.43 -2.28
N SER A 103 -4.03 2.29 -2.52
CA SER A 103 -5.04 2.72 -1.55
C SER A 103 -4.93 1.98 -0.21
N SER A 104 -4.52 0.72 -0.22
CA SER A 104 -4.27 -0.05 1.01
C SER A 104 -3.05 0.45 1.77
N MET A 105 -1.95 0.83 1.10
CA MET A 105 -0.78 1.45 1.73
C MET A 105 -1.12 2.81 2.34
N GLU A 106 -1.89 3.63 1.62
CA GLU A 106 -2.31 4.95 2.09
C GLU A 106 -3.16 4.88 3.37
N SER A 107 -3.95 3.81 3.55
CA SER A 107 -4.80 3.63 4.74
C SER A 107 -4.05 3.45 6.06
N VAL A 108 -2.73 3.24 5.99
CA VAL A 108 -1.82 3.22 7.14
C VAL A 108 -0.78 4.34 7.08
N GLY A 109 -1.04 5.38 6.29
CA GLY A 109 -0.17 6.55 6.14
C GLY A 109 1.18 6.23 5.51
N MET A 110 1.28 5.10 4.78
CA MET A 110 2.51 4.65 4.16
C MET A 110 2.81 5.48 2.91
N GLN A 111 3.69 6.46 3.04
CA GLN A 111 4.09 7.32 1.93
C GLN A 111 5.01 6.56 0.97
N THR A 112 4.52 6.28 -0.23
CA THR A 112 5.28 5.68 -1.33
C THR A 112 5.37 6.66 -2.51
N PRO A 113 6.17 6.39 -3.57
CA PRO A 113 6.12 7.19 -4.80
C PRO A 113 4.88 6.87 -5.65
N TYR A 114 4.19 5.77 -5.35
CA TYR A 114 2.97 5.35 -6.03
C TYR A 114 1.78 6.13 -5.46
N ASN A 115 1.00 6.76 -6.32
CA ASN A 115 -0.19 7.54 -5.95
C ASN A 115 -1.19 7.58 -7.11
N ALA A 116 -2.45 7.86 -6.82
CA ALA A 116 -3.51 7.80 -7.84
C ALA A 116 -3.29 8.71 -9.06
N TYR A 117 -2.59 9.83 -8.90
CA TYR A 117 -2.37 10.80 -9.97
C TYR A 117 -1.28 10.31 -10.91
N ASP A 118 -0.12 9.97 -10.35
CA ASP A 118 1.00 9.51 -11.14
C ASP A 118 0.73 8.13 -11.75
N HIS A 119 0.03 7.24 -11.02
CA HIS A 119 -0.42 5.95 -11.54
C HIS A 119 -1.28 6.11 -12.79
N ARG A 120 -2.10 7.17 -12.84
CA ARG A 120 -2.95 7.48 -14.00
C ARG A 120 -2.22 8.17 -15.16
N PHE A 121 -1.28 9.06 -14.86
CA PHE A 121 -0.78 10.03 -15.84
C PHE A 121 0.70 9.89 -16.18
N GLN A 122 1.48 9.12 -15.42
CA GLN A 122 2.88 8.85 -15.74
C GLN A 122 3.02 7.51 -16.43
N ALA A 123 3.50 7.53 -17.68
CA ALA A 123 3.66 6.34 -18.53
C ALA A 123 4.66 5.29 -18.01
N TRP A 124 5.38 5.53 -16.92
CA TRP A 124 6.23 4.55 -16.27
C TRP A 124 5.53 3.80 -15.11
N GLN A 125 4.33 4.24 -14.69
CA GLN A 125 3.56 3.66 -13.58
C GLN A 125 2.44 2.72 -14.04
N ASP A 126 2.19 2.63 -15.36
CA ASP A 126 1.34 1.60 -15.99
C ASP A 126 1.80 0.15 -15.70
N HIS A 127 3.03 0.00 -15.20
CA HIS A 127 3.65 -1.26 -14.80
C HIS A 127 3.94 -1.33 -13.30
N ASP A 128 3.18 -0.63 -12.45
CA ASP A 128 3.49 -0.49 -11.03
C ASP A 128 3.62 -1.81 -10.26
N ALA A 129 2.95 -2.88 -10.68
CA ALA A 129 3.19 -4.22 -10.13
C ALA A 129 4.67 -4.65 -10.26
N ASN A 130 5.30 -4.38 -11.40
CA ASN A 130 6.73 -4.63 -11.63
C ASN A 130 7.62 -3.63 -10.89
N ASN A 131 7.20 -2.36 -10.82
CA ASN A 131 7.94 -1.34 -10.07
C ASN A 131 8.01 -1.70 -8.58
N MET A 132 6.88 -2.09 -7.98
CA MET A 132 6.79 -2.56 -6.60
C MET A 132 7.59 -3.86 -6.39
N TRP A 133 7.62 -4.77 -7.36
CA TRP A 133 8.50 -5.94 -7.29
C TRP A 133 9.98 -5.55 -7.24
N ASN A 134 10.40 -4.50 -7.94
CA ASN A 134 11.79 -4.06 -7.95
C ASN A 134 12.13 -3.04 -6.84
N ASP A 135 11.14 -2.54 -6.08
CA ASP A 135 11.37 -1.56 -5.02
C ASP A 135 12.14 -2.19 -3.84
N PRO A 136 13.36 -1.70 -3.50
CA PRO A 136 14.16 -2.24 -2.42
C PRO A 136 13.57 -1.98 -1.03
N ARG A 137 12.60 -1.05 -0.90
CA ARG A 137 11.89 -0.75 0.36
C ARG A 137 10.74 -1.72 0.63
N ILE A 138 10.50 -2.68 -0.26
CA ILE A 138 9.57 -3.81 -0.06
C ILE A 138 10.41 -5.07 0.18
N MET A 139 10.44 -5.57 1.41
CA MET A 139 11.28 -6.71 1.80
C MET A 139 10.87 -7.96 1.04
N LYS A 140 11.81 -8.60 0.33
CA LYS A 140 11.55 -9.87 -0.36
C LYS A 140 11.65 -11.02 0.63
N VAL A 141 10.67 -11.91 0.59
CA VAL A 141 10.63 -13.13 1.42
C VAL A 141 10.33 -14.34 0.56
N ALA A 142 10.70 -15.53 1.04
CA ALA A 142 10.38 -16.77 0.34
C ALA A 142 8.86 -16.99 0.28
N VAL A 143 8.37 -17.65 -0.78
CA VAL A 143 6.94 -17.96 -0.93
C VAL A 143 6.42 -18.76 0.25
N ALA A 144 7.22 -19.66 0.82
CA ALA A 144 6.89 -20.45 2.01
C ALA A 144 6.70 -19.59 3.28
N ASP A 145 7.31 -18.41 3.35
CA ASP A 145 7.27 -17.52 4.52
C ASP A 145 6.16 -16.46 4.43
N ARG A 146 5.29 -16.54 3.41
CA ARG A 146 4.18 -15.62 3.18
C ARG A 146 3.25 -15.54 4.40
N ARG A 147 2.83 -14.32 4.73
CA ARG A 147 1.93 -14.01 5.85
C ARG A 147 0.86 -13.04 5.39
N ARG A 148 -0.31 -13.08 6.04
CA ARG A 148 -1.40 -12.14 5.76
C ARG A 148 -0.88 -10.70 5.76
N GLY A 149 -1.26 -9.92 4.76
CA GLY A 149 -0.79 -8.56 4.51
C GLY A 149 0.48 -8.45 3.66
N ASP A 150 1.14 -9.57 3.32
CA ASP A 150 2.19 -9.56 2.30
C ASP A 150 1.59 -9.35 0.89
N LEU A 151 2.39 -8.74 0.01
CA LEU A 151 2.10 -8.64 -1.41
C LEU A 151 2.53 -9.91 -2.13
N VAL A 152 1.69 -10.41 -3.03
CA VAL A 152 2.01 -11.51 -3.95
C VAL A 152 2.24 -10.92 -5.34
N PHE A 153 3.41 -11.17 -5.90
CA PHE A 153 3.76 -10.69 -7.23
C PHE A 153 3.68 -11.81 -8.26
N TYR A 154 3.17 -11.46 -9.43
CA TYR A 154 3.19 -12.26 -10.66
C TYR A 154 3.82 -11.40 -11.78
N PRO A 155 4.17 -11.96 -12.95
CA PRO A 155 4.56 -11.16 -14.10
C PRO A 155 3.47 -10.15 -14.48
N GLY A 156 3.71 -8.85 -14.21
CA GLY A 156 2.76 -7.77 -14.52
C GLY A 156 1.52 -7.66 -13.62
N HIS A 157 1.46 -8.35 -12.47
CA HIS A 157 0.31 -8.28 -11.56
C HIS A 157 0.74 -8.37 -10.09
N VAL A 158 -0.02 -7.73 -9.21
CA VAL A 158 0.19 -7.74 -7.76
C VAL A 158 -1.13 -7.97 -7.04
N ALA A 159 -1.08 -8.71 -5.94
CA ALA A 159 -2.23 -9.00 -5.09
C ALA A 159 -1.85 -8.90 -3.61
N ILE A 160 -2.85 -8.90 -2.72
CA ILE A 160 -2.63 -8.90 -1.27
C ILE A 160 -2.97 -10.29 -0.71
N TYR A 161 -2.04 -10.89 0.01
CA TYR A 161 -2.24 -12.20 0.63
C TYR A 161 -3.10 -12.09 1.89
N LEU A 162 -4.16 -12.91 1.95
CA LEU A 162 -5.11 -12.94 3.06
C LEU A 162 -4.85 -14.07 4.05
N GLY A 163 -3.93 -14.98 3.73
CA GLY A 163 -3.75 -16.25 4.44
C GLY A 163 -4.46 -17.40 3.72
N ASN A 164 -4.17 -18.64 4.13
CA ASN A 164 -4.81 -19.85 3.61
C ASN A 164 -4.87 -19.91 2.07
N ASP A 165 -3.75 -19.61 1.40
CA ASP A 165 -3.64 -19.61 -0.06
C ASP A 165 -4.65 -18.72 -0.79
N THR A 166 -5.22 -17.76 -0.07
CA THR A 166 -6.21 -16.82 -0.56
C THR A 166 -5.58 -15.44 -0.73
N ILE A 167 -5.90 -14.78 -1.83
CA ILE A 167 -5.54 -13.40 -2.12
C ILE A 167 -6.80 -12.57 -2.34
N ILE A 168 -6.66 -11.26 -2.20
CA ILE A 168 -7.54 -10.28 -2.84
C ILE A 168 -6.76 -9.56 -3.93
N ASN A 169 -7.35 -9.43 -5.10
CA ASN A 169 -6.74 -8.74 -6.23
C ASN A 169 -7.78 -7.92 -7.01
N ALA A 170 -7.31 -6.98 -7.82
CA ALA A 170 -8.13 -6.35 -8.85
C ALA A 170 -7.73 -6.91 -10.21
N TYR A 171 -8.60 -7.71 -10.81
CA TYR A 171 -8.42 -8.27 -12.14
C TYR A 171 -9.75 -8.16 -12.92
N PRO A 172 -9.76 -8.00 -14.25
CA PRO A 172 -11.02 -7.89 -14.99
C PRO A 172 -12.00 -9.04 -14.65
N PRO A 173 -13.26 -8.75 -14.27
CA PRO A 173 -13.90 -7.43 -14.35
C PRO A 173 -13.93 -6.59 -13.06
N HIS A 174 -13.51 -7.12 -11.91
CA HIS A 174 -13.64 -6.43 -10.62
C HIS A 174 -12.69 -6.98 -9.55
N VAL A 175 -12.63 -6.31 -8.40
CA VAL A 175 -11.88 -6.78 -7.23
C VAL A 175 -12.52 -8.03 -6.64
N GLU A 176 -11.77 -9.12 -6.58
CA GLU A 176 -12.27 -10.43 -6.17
C GLU A 176 -11.31 -11.15 -5.20
N TYR A 177 -11.85 -12.18 -4.54
CA TYR A 177 -11.03 -13.19 -3.89
C TYR A 177 -10.50 -14.18 -4.92
N ASP A 178 -9.33 -14.71 -4.66
CA ASP A 178 -8.72 -15.69 -5.55
C ASP A 178 -7.74 -16.62 -4.83
N SER A 179 -7.29 -17.66 -5.53
CA SER A 179 -6.16 -18.46 -5.08
C SER A 179 -4.84 -17.75 -5.42
N ILE A 180 -3.88 -17.81 -4.49
CA ILE A 180 -2.48 -17.44 -4.77
C ILE A 180 -1.87 -18.28 -5.92
N TRP A 181 -2.48 -19.42 -6.25
CA TRP A 181 -2.01 -20.34 -7.29
C TRP A 181 -2.68 -20.11 -8.65
N ARG A 182 -3.52 -19.08 -8.81
CA ARG A 182 -4.14 -18.76 -10.11
C ARG A 182 -3.10 -18.55 -11.22
N TRP A 183 -1.95 -17.99 -10.87
CA TRP A 183 -0.82 -17.79 -11.77
C TRP A 183 0.49 -18.24 -11.13
N SER A 184 1.56 -18.29 -11.93
CA SER A 184 2.90 -18.56 -11.44
C SER A 184 3.43 -17.41 -10.57
N VAL A 185 3.55 -17.65 -9.27
CA VAL A 185 4.06 -16.67 -8.30
C VAL A 185 5.51 -16.32 -8.63
N ARG A 186 5.77 -15.03 -8.86
CA ARG A 186 7.11 -14.47 -9.04
C ARG A 186 7.84 -14.32 -7.71
N GLY A 187 7.13 -13.92 -6.66
CA GLY A 187 7.68 -13.78 -5.32
C GLY A 187 6.76 -13.02 -4.37
N ILE A 188 7.23 -12.84 -3.13
CA ILE A 188 6.46 -12.20 -2.04
C ILE A 188 7.18 -10.94 -1.58
N GLY A 189 6.43 -9.87 -1.33
CA GLY A 189 6.91 -8.63 -0.71
C GLY A 189 6.25 -8.34 0.61
N ARG A 190 7.03 -8.15 1.66
CA ARG A 190 6.57 -7.80 3.01
C ARG A 190 6.67 -6.31 3.24
N LEU A 191 5.53 -5.70 3.54
CA LEU A 191 5.42 -4.28 3.86
C LEU A 191 5.55 -3.99 5.36
N PHE A 192 5.20 -4.95 6.22
CA PHE A 192 5.15 -4.77 7.67
C PHE A 192 6.21 -5.66 8.33
N ILE A 193 7.28 -5.06 8.85
CA ILE A 193 8.53 -5.72 9.28
C ILE A 193 8.67 -5.63 10.79
#